data_AF-A0A956MQS6-F1
#
_entry.id   AF-A0A956MQS6-F1
#
_cell.length_a   1.000
_cell.length_b   1.000
_cell.length_c   1.000
_cell.angle_alpha   90.00
_cell.angle_beta   90.00
_cell.angle_gamma   90.00
#
_symmetry.space_group_name_H-M   'P 1'
#
loop_
_entity.id
_entity.type
_entity.pdbx_description
1 polymer ?
#
loop_
_entity_poly.entity_id
_entity_poly.type
_entity_poly.pdbx_seq_one_letter_code
_entity_poly.pdbx_strand_id
1 'polypeptide(L)'
;RFGEGIFPVEVKVTFSDGSTALENWDGKAHWTKFDYLKPAKVAKVEVDPEHKLTLDVDYVNNSWLNESKRDIAATKWASKWMIWVQNLIEFFAFFA
;
A
#
# COMPACT_ATOMS: atom_id res chain seq x y z
N ARG A 1 15.21 -3.96 23.64
CA ARG A 1 14.71 -3.42 22.37
C ARG A 1 15.93 -2.93 21.60
N PHE A 2 16.30 -3.58 20.49
CA PHE A 2 17.27 -2.99 19.55
C PHE A 2 16.61 -1.72 19.01
N GLY A 3 17.34 -0.60 19.07
CA GLY A 3 16.79 0.76 19.01
C GLY A 3 15.76 0.99 17.91
N GLU A 4 14.75 1.79 18.24
CA GLU A 4 13.82 2.32 17.24
C GLU A 4 14.63 3.17 16.24
N GLY A 5 14.54 2.84 14.95
CA GLY A 5 15.20 3.61 13.89
C GLY A 5 14.40 4.87 13.57
N ILE A 6 15.10 5.97 13.33
CA ILE A 6 14.50 7.22 12.85
C ILE A 6 14.62 7.20 11.32
N PHE A 7 13.48 7.16 10.64
CA PHE A 7 13.41 7.05 9.18
C PHE A 7 12.64 8.24 8.60
N PRO A 8 13.33 9.28 8.12
CA PRO A 8 12.69 10.37 7.42
C PRO A 8 12.14 9.89 6.08
N VAL A 9 10.85 10.08 5.85
CA VAL A 9 10.16 9.64 4.62
C VAL A 9 9.11 10.67 4.20
N GLU A 10 8.81 10.68 2.91
CA GLU A 10 7.68 11.44 2.40
C GLU A 10 6.36 10.71 2.59
N VAL A 11 5.29 11.48 2.80
CA VAL A 11 3.91 11.01 2.84
C VAL A 11 3.13 11.72 1.74
N LYS A 12 2.68 10.97 0.74
CA LYS A 12 1.86 11.48 -0.35
C LYS A 12 0.39 11.33 0.00
N VAL A 13 -0.32 12.45 0.06
CA VAL A 13 -1.76 12.51 0.27
C VAL A 13 -2.44 12.86 -1.04
N THR A 14 -3.30 11.98 -1.54
CA THR A 14 -4.11 12.20 -2.74
C THR A 14 -5.56 12.48 -2.34
N PHE A 15 -6.13 13.55 -2.86
CA PHE A 15 -7.48 13.99 -2.58
C PHE A 15 -8.47 13.46 -3.64
N SER A 16 -9.76 13.50 -3.31
CA SER A 16 -10.84 13.03 -4.19
C SER A 16 -10.98 13.82 -5.49
N ASP A 17 -10.43 15.04 -5.56
CA ASP A 17 -10.36 15.88 -6.76
C ASP A 17 -9.14 15.56 -7.65
N GLY A 18 -8.33 14.56 -7.28
CA GLY A 18 -7.12 14.15 -8.00
C GLY A 18 -5.87 14.96 -7.67
N SER A 19 -5.98 16.03 -6.88
CA SER A 19 -4.82 16.76 -6.40
C SER A 19 -4.01 15.97 -5.38
N THR A 20 -2.74 16.35 -5.20
CA THR A 20 -1.82 15.69 -4.26
C THR A 20 -1.07 16.69 -3.40
N ALA A 21 -0.85 16.35 -2.14
CA ALA A 21 0.12 16.97 -1.25
C ALA A 21 1.26 15.98 -0.96
N LEU A 22 2.48 16.49 -0.83
CA LEU A 22 3.66 15.71 -0.44
C LEU A 22 4.18 16.29 0.87
N GLU A 23 4.02 15.54 1.94
CA GLU A 23 4.46 15.93 3.29
C GLU A 23 5.76 15.23 3.65
N ASN A 24 6.53 15.81 4.56
CA ASN A 24 7.73 15.18 5.10
C ASN A 24 7.47 14.75 6.54
N TRP A 25 7.79 13.49 6.85
CA TRP A 25 7.78 12.97 8.20
C TRP A 25 9.21 12.64 8.62
N ASP A 26 9.67 13.20 9.74
CA ASP A 26 11.04 13.02 10.21
C ASP A 26 11.29 11.65 10.87
N GLY A 27 10.23 10.86 11.10
CA GLY A 27 10.30 9.53 11.69
C GLY A 27 10.74 9.51 13.17
N LYS A 28 10.84 10.66 13.85
CA LYS A 28 11.26 10.71 15.27
C LYS A 28 10.16 10.29 16.22
N ALA A 29 8.93 10.70 15.92
CA ALA A 29 7.73 10.28 16.64
C ALA A 29 7.07 9.11 15.89
N HIS A 30 6.34 8.25 16.59
CA HIS A 30 5.59 7.13 15.99
C HIS A 30 4.39 7.57 15.14
N TRP A 31 3.93 8.81 15.30
CA TRP A 31 2.86 9.38 14.51
C TRP A 31 3.15 10.84 14.18
N THR A 32 2.55 11.31 13.10
CA THR A 32 2.47 12.71 12.71
C THR A 32 1.05 13.02 12.25
N LYS A 33 0.61 14.28 12.39
CA LYS A 33 -0.72 14.73 11.97
C LYS A 33 -0.58 15.83 10.93
N PHE A 34 -1.25 15.63 9.81
CA PHE A 34 -1.36 16.61 8.74
C PHE A 34 -2.82 17.07 8.65
N ASP A 35 -3.04 18.37 8.84
CA ASP A 35 -4.36 18.99 8.78
C ASP A 35 -4.51 19.77 7.47
N TYR A 36 -5.62 19.54 6.76
CA TYR A 36 -5.89 20.16 5.47
C TYR A 36 -7.21 20.91 5.49
N LEU A 37 -7.18 22.20 5.14
CA LEU A 37 -8.40 22.99 4.90
C LEU A 37 -8.71 22.99 3.41
N LYS A 38 -9.48 22.00 2.96
CA LYS A 38 -9.79 21.81 1.53
C LYS A 38 -11.22 21.27 1.32
N PRO A 39 -11.92 21.66 0.23
CA PRO A 39 -13.24 21.10 -0.09
C PRO A 39 -13.20 19.62 -0.52
N ALA A 40 -12.05 19.11 -0.95
CA ALA A 40 -11.86 17.72 -1.37
C ALA A 40 -11.45 16.83 -0.18
N LYS A 41 -12.04 15.64 -0.09
CA LYS A 41 -11.70 14.66 0.96
C LYS A 41 -10.40 13.95 0.62
N VAL A 42 -9.70 13.44 1.64
CA VAL A 42 -8.56 12.53 1.43
C VAL A 42 -9.08 11.21 0.83
N ALA A 43 -8.50 10.78 -0.28
CA ALA A 43 -8.89 9.57 -1.01
C ALA A 43 -7.85 8.45 -0.85
N LYS A 44 -6.57 8.80 -0.81
CA LYS A 44 -5.45 7.86 -0.66
C LYS A 44 -4.31 8.52 0.11
N VAL A 45 -3.64 7.77 0.96
CA VAL A 45 -2.40 8.17 1.63
C VAL A 45 -1.34 7.10 1.37
N GLU A 46 -0.12 7.52 1.06
CA GLU A 46 1.02 6.64 0.81
C GLU A 46 2.23 7.14 1.61
N VAL A 47 2.75 6.31 2.49
CA VAL A 47 4.01 6.53 3.20
C VAL A 47 5.15 5.94 2.37
N ASP A 48 6.25 6.66 2.24
CA ASP A 48 7.39 6.27 1.39
C ASP A 48 6.97 5.86 -0.03
N PRO A 49 6.34 6.77 -0.80
CA PRO A 49 5.80 6.46 -2.12
C PRO A 49 6.87 6.04 -3.15
N GLU A 50 8.14 6.37 -2.88
CA GLU A 50 9.28 6.03 -3.72
C GLU A 50 10.04 4.78 -3.22
N HIS A 51 9.53 4.12 -2.17
CA HIS A 51 10.10 2.91 -1.57
C HIS A 51 11.60 3.04 -1.22
N LYS A 52 11.99 4.17 -0.63
CA LYS A 52 13.34 4.45 -0.17
C LYS A 52 13.76 3.53 0.97
N LEU A 53 12.83 3.06 1.79
CA LEU A 53 13.07 2.12 2.88
C LEU A 53 13.12 0.69 2.35
N THR A 54 14.28 0.31 1.82
CA THR A 54 14.47 -1.04 1.25
C THR A 54 14.40 -2.19 2.25
N LEU A 55 14.48 -1.89 3.55
CA LEU A 55 14.36 -2.86 4.63
C LEU A 55 12.90 -3.11 5.05
N ASP A 56 11.95 -2.39 4.45
CA ASP A 56 10.54 -2.65 4.66
C ASP A 56 10.16 -4.01 4.10
N VAL A 57 9.53 -4.83 4.95
CA VAL A 57 9.11 -6.19 4.62
C VAL A 57 7.74 -6.22 3.94
N ASP A 58 6.94 -5.16 4.07
CA ASP A 58 5.56 -5.13 3.60
C ASP A 58 5.11 -3.74 3.15
N TYR A 59 5.46 -3.40 1.90
CA TYR A 59 5.02 -2.17 1.26
C TYR A 59 3.50 -2.04 1.09
N VAL A 60 2.73 -3.13 1.22
CA VAL A 60 1.26 -3.07 1.03
C VAL A 60 0.61 -2.28 2.17
N ASN A 61 1.19 -2.33 3.37
CA ASN A 61 0.68 -1.60 4.53
C ASN A 61 1.03 -0.10 4.54
N ASN A 62 1.92 0.36 3.64
CA ASN A 62 2.28 1.77 3.52
C ASN A 62 1.22 2.63 2.85
N SER A 63 0.11 2.02 2.41
CA SER A 63 -0.96 2.75 1.75
C SER A 63 -2.30 2.56 2.43
N TRP A 64 -3.06 3.64 2.47
CA TRP A 64 -4.45 3.64 2.92
C TRP A 64 -5.35 4.24 1.84
N LEU A 65 -6.54 3.68 1.67
CA LEU A 65 -7.57 4.14 0.74
C LEU A 65 -8.85 4.44 1.52
N ASN A 66 -9.47 5.58 1.23
CA ASN A 66 -10.75 5.95 1.81
C ASN A 66 -11.88 5.01 1.36
N GLU A 67 -11.86 4.63 0.08
CA GLU A 67 -12.79 3.65 -0.47
C GLU A 67 -12.09 2.32 -0.72
N SER A 68 -12.66 1.26 -0.15
CA SER A 68 -12.08 -0.07 -0.24
C SER A 68 -12.27 -0.67 -1.63
N LYS A 69 -11.18 -1.03 -2.31
CA LYS A 69 -11.20 -1.70 -3.62
C LYS A 69 -11.40 -3.22 -3.49
N ARG A 70 -12.42 -3.63 -2.73
CA ARG A 70 -12.65 -5.05 -2.35
C ARG A 70 -12.87 -5.94 -3.56
N ASP A 71 -13.64 -5.47 -4.54
CA ASP A 71 -13.97 -6.26 -5.72
C ASP A 71 -12.71 -6.60 -6.53
N ILE A 72 -11.85 -5.60 -6.76
CA ILE A 72 -10.57 -5.80 -7.45
C ILE A 72 -9.68 -6.77 -6.66
N ALA A 73 -9.62 -6.64 -5.34
CA ALA A 73 -8.86 -7.55 -4.49
C ALA A 73 -9.41 -8.99 -4.55
N ALA A 74 -10.73 -9.16 -4.52
CA ALA A 74 -11.40 -10.45 -4.62
C ALA A 74 -11.13 -11.10 -5.98
N THR A 75 -11.29 -10.37 -7.08
CA THR A 75 -10.97 -10.85 -8.43
C THR A 75 -9.51 -11.28 -8.53
N LYS A 76 -8.56 -10.49 -8.03
CA LYS A 76 -7.13 -10.84 -8.02
C LYS A 76 -6.87 -12.17 -7.32
N TRP A 77 -7.46 -12.39 -6.15
CA TRP A 77 -7.29 -13.63 -5.40
C TRP A 77 -7.98 -14.83 -6.06
N ALA A 78 -9.18 -14.64 -6.62
CA ALA A 78 -9.85 -15.66 -7.41
C ALA A 78 -9.03 -16.08 -8.63
N SER A 79 -8.42 -15.13 -9.34
CA SER A 79 -7.53 -15.41 -10.47
C SER A 79 -6.28 -16.19 -10.04
N LYS A 80 -5.64 -15.82 -8.92
CA LYS A 80 -4.50 -16.58 -8.38
C LYS A 80 -4.89 -18.03 -8.05
N TRP A 81 -6.04 -18.21 -7.42
CA TRP A 81 -6.55 -19.55 -7.10
C TRP A 81 -6.80 -20.37 -8.37
N MET A 82 -7.40 -19.76 -9.41
CA MET A 82 -7.61 -20.42 -10.70
C MET A 82 -6.30 -20.86 -11.35
N ILE A 83 -5.26 -20.03 -11.29
CA ILE A 83 -3.92 -20.39 -11.78
C ILE A 83 -3.37 -21.62 -11.03
N TRP A 84 -3.54 -21.70 -9.71
CA TRP A 84 -3.10 -22.88 -8.96
C TRP A 84 -3.86 -24.15 -9.36
N VAL A 85 -5.18 -24.04 -9.59
CA VAL A 85 -5.99 -25.16 -10.09
C VAL A 85 -5.52 -25.59 -11.48
N GLN A 86 -5.28 -24.64 -12.38
CA GLN A 86 -4.74 -24.90 -13.71
C GLN A 86 -3.39 -25.64 -13.62
N ASN A 87 -2.44 -25.12 -12.83
CA ASN A 87 -1.13 -25.74 -12.65
C ASN A 87 -1.23 -27.17 -12.10
N LEU A 88 -2.17 -27.43 -11.19
CA LEU A 88 -2.39 -28.76 -10.64
C LEU A 88 -2.90 -29.74 -11.72
N ILE A 89 -3.82 -29.30 -12.56
CA ILE A 89 -4.33 -30.11 -13.68
C ILE A 89 -3.22 -30.37 -14.70
N GLU A 90 -2.45 -29.34 -15.06
CA GLU A 90 -1.31 -29.47 -15.98
C GLU A 90 -0.25 -30.43 -15.44
N PHE A 91 0.05 -30.37 -14.13
CA PHE A 91 0.94 -31.32 -13.48
C PHE A 91 0.46 -32.76 -13.68
N PHE A 92 -0.81 -33.05 -13.39
CA PHE A 92 -1.34 -34.41 -13.60
C PHE A 92 -1.38 -34.81 -15.08
N ALA A 93 -1.73 -33.90 -15.98
CA ALA A 93 -1.75 -34.16 -17.42
C ALA A 93 -0.34 -34.44 -17.99
N PHE A 94 0.71 -33.86 -17.41
CA PHE A 94 2.09 -34.08 -17.82
C PHE A 94 2.65 -35.45 -17.41
N PHE A 95 2.18 -36.00 -16.28
CA PHE A 95 2.64 -37.29 -15.74
C PHE A 95 1.67 -38.46 -15.98
N ALA A 96 0.55 -38.22 -16.66
CA ALA A 96 -0.38 -39.24 -17.15
C ALA A 96 0.07 -39.80 -18.51
#